data_AF-A0A5A7N1I8-F1
#
_entry.id   AF-A0A5A7N1I8-F1
#
_cell.length_a   1.000
_cell.length_b   1.000
_cell.length_c   1.000
_cell.angle_alpha   90.00
_cell.angle_beta   90.00
_cell.angle_gamma   90.00
#
_symmetry.space_group_name_H-M   'P 1'
#
loop_
_entity.id
_entity.type
_entity.pdbx_description
1 polymer ?
#
loop_
_entity_poly.entity_id
_entity_poly.type
_entity_poly.pdbx_seq_one_letter_code
_entity_poly.pdbx_strand_id
1 'polypeptide(L)'
;MLWMLIGVVLTGTVIHVVDGDTFDLAVEGGTVERIRLADIDAPDRPSEARQESGNVLRGWVGGNYLVCVSKGASWGRVVATCRMGGVDVGAWMVRHGQAVPDCRFDGYLYNADALNEEDQCLEAP
;
A
#
# COMPACT_ATOMS: atom_id res chain seq x y z
N MET A 1 -9.91 -4.78 -22.17
CA MET A 1 -8.90 -4.37 -21.16
C MET A 1 -9.02 -2.88 -20.99
N LEU A 2 -9.69 -2.44 -19.93
CA LEU A 2 -9.76 -1.02 -19.58
C LEU A 2 -8.38 -0.63 -19.06
N TRP A 3 -7.72 0.32 -19.70
CA TRP A 3 -6.50 0.91 -19.16
C TRP A 3 -6.88 1.57 -17.85
N MET A 4 -6.24 1.19 -16.75
CA MET A 4 -6.50 1.89 -15.49
C MET A 4 -5.92 3.29 -15.59
N LEU A 5 -6.80 4.28 -15.45
CA LEU A 5 -6.41 5.68 -15.44
C LEU A 5 -5.70 5.99 -14.11
N ILE A 6 -4.64 6.78 -14.20
CA ILE A 6 -3.93 7.35 -13.04
C ILE A 6 -4.80 8.45 -12.42
N GLY A 7 -4.80 8.58 -11.10
CA GLY A 7 -5.56 9.61 -10.38
C GLY A 7 -7.03 9.28 -10.14
N VAL A 8 -7.47 8.05 -10.42
CA VAL A 8 -8.81 7.56 -10.07
C VAL A 8 -8.89 7.39 -8.56
N VAL A 9 -9.92 7.97 -7.96
CA VAL A 9 -10.21 7.80 -6.54
C VAL A 9 -11.12 6.59 -6.35
N LEU A 10 -10.64 5.61 -5.61
CA LEU A 10 -11.37 4.43 -5.17
C LEU A 10 -11.62 4.55 -3.67
N THR A 11 -12.87 4.48 -3.27
CA THR A 11 -13.28 4.54 -1.87
C THR A 11 -14.03 3.28 -1.50
N GLY A 12 -13.80 2.74 -0.30
CA GLY A 12 -14.42 1.48 0.07
C GLY A 12 -13.87 0.85 1.32
N THR A 13 -14.36 -0.35 1.62
CA THR A 13 -13.99 -1.12 2.82
C THR A 13 -13.01 -2.23 2.47
N VAL A 14 -11.95 -2.40 3.26
CA VAL A 14 -11.02 -3.53 3.08
C VAL A 14 -11.70 -4.82 3.54
N ILE A 15 -11.89 -5.76 2.62
CA ILE A 15 -12.60 -7.02 2.89
C ILE A 15 -11.67 -8.23 2.99
N HIS A 16 -10.45 -8.15 2.45
CA HIS A 16 -9.46 -9.20 2.54
C HIS A 16 -8.05 -8.61 2.46
N VAL A 17 -7.11 -9.12 3.25
CA VAL A 17 -5.69 -8.76 3.18
C VAL A 17 -4.90 -9.98 2.75
N VAL A 18 -4.15 -9.82 1.65
CA VAL A 18 -3.39 -10.88 0.96
C VAL A 18 -2.02 -11.05 1.60
N ASP A 19 -1.30 -9.94 1.79
CA ASP A 19 0.02 -9.86 2.40
C ASP A 19 0.27 -8.43 2.92
N GLY A 20 1.54 -8.07 3.17
CA GLY A 20 1.93 -6.80 3.79
C GLY A 20 1.79 -5.54 2.94
N ASP A 21 1.49 -5.67 1.65
CA ASP A 21 1.25 -4.52 0.77
C ASP A 21 0.02 -4.67 -0.14
N THR A 22 -0.62 -5.85 -0.15
CA THR A 22 -1.74 -6.15 -1.03
C THR A 22 -3.02 -6.51 -0.27
N PHE A 23 -4.15 -5.91 -0.67
CA PHE A 23 -5.48 -6.18 -0.10
C PHE A 23 -6.59 -6.04 -1.15
N ASP A 24 -7.78 -6.58 -0.86
CA ASP A 24 -8.98 -6.42 -1.67
C ASP A 24 -9.91 -5.37 -1.03
N LEU A 25 -10.28 -4.37 -1.83
CA LEU A 25 -11.15 -3.26 -1.46
C LEU A 25 -12.53 -3.47 -2.09
N ALA A 26 -13.58 -3.54 -1.26
CA ALA A 26 -14.95 -3.44 -1.73
C ALA A 26 -15.26 -1.97 -2.02
N VAL A 27 -15.16 -1.59 -3.30
CA VAL A 27 -15.31 -0.21 -3.77
C VAL A 27 -16.78 0.17 -3.77
N GLU A 28 -17.07 1.40 -3.39
CA GLU A 28 -18.39 2.00 -3.54
C GLU A 28 -18.84 1.90 -5.01
N GLY A 29 -20.07 1.43 -5.23
CA GLY A 29 -20.55 1.06 -6.57
C GLY A 29 -20.50 -0.44 -6.87
N GLY A 30 -19.94 -1.24 -5.96
CA GLY A 30 -20.17 -2.69 -5.90
C GLY A 30 -19.13 -3.57 -6.57
N THR A 31 -17.98 -3.01 -6.97
CA THR A 31 -16.83 -3.82 -7.45
C THR A 31 -15.89 -4.17 -6.31
N VAL A 32 -15.10 -5.22 -6.50
CA VAL A 32 -13.97 -5.55 -5.64
C VAL A 32 -12.70 -5.33 -6.45
N GLU A 33 -11.82 -4.48 -5.96
CA GLU A 33 -10.54 -4.18 -6.59
C GLU A 33 -9.39 -4.68 -5.71
N ARG A 34 -8.45 -5.40 -6.32
CA ARG A 34 -7.20 -5.77 -5.63
C ARG A 34 -6.23 -4.61 -5.69
N ILE A 35 -5.91 -4.06 -4.53
CA ILE A 35 -5.01 -2.94 -4.36
C ILE A 35 -3.65 -3.44 -3.89
N ARG A 36 -2.58 -2.98 -4.56
CA ARG A 36 -1.21 -2.98 -4.08
C ARG A 36 -0.84 -1.57 -3.68
N LEU A 37 -0.36 -1.40 -2.44
CA LEU A 37 0.15 -0.12 -1.97
C LEU A 37 1.30 0.33 -2.87
N ALA A 38 1.25 1.59 -3.30
CA ALA A 38 2.32 2.21 -4.05
C ALA A 38 3.54 2.47 -3.16
N ASP A 39 4.72 2.55 -3.79
CA ASP A 39 5.96 3.09 -3.24
C ASP A 39 6.52 2.33 -2.02
N ILE A 40 6.03 1.11 -1.76
CA ILE A 40 6.55 0.21 -0.73
C ILE A 40 6.68 -1.22 -1.25
N ASP A 41 7.59 -1.98 -0.65
CA ASP A 41 7.73 -3.42 -0.80
C ASP A 41 7.62 -4.10 0.58
N ALA A 42 6.62 -4.95 0.75
CA ALA A 42 6.53 -5.83 1.91
C ALA A 42 7.22 -7.19 1.64
N PRO A 43 7.59 -7.95 2.68
CA PRO A 43 8.14 -9.29 2.49
C PRO A 43 7.17 -10.19 1.71
N ASP A 44 7.57 -10.65 0.52
CA ASP A 44 6.73 -11.40 -0.43
C ASP A 44 7.01 -12.92 -0.44
N ARG A 45 8.21 -13.33 0.00
CA ARG A 45 8.59 -14.76 0.10
C ARG A 45 7.98 -15.43 1.32
N PRO A 46 7.57 -16.71 1.21
CA PRO A 46 7.08 -17.48 2.35
C PRO A 46 8.09 -17.45 3.51
N SER A 47 7.71 -16.76 4.59
CA SER A 47 8.55 -16.50 5.77
C SER A 47 7.66 -16.08 6.95
N GLU A 48 8.24 -16.04 8.16
CA GLU A 48 7.57 -15.47 9.33
C GLU A 48 7.33 -13.97 9.15
N ALA A 49 8.32 -13.24 8.62
CA ALA A 49 8.22 -11.81 8.34
C ALA A 49 7.06 -11.45 7.37
N ARG A 50 6.84 -12.25 6.32
CA ARG A 50 5.69 -12.08 5.42
C ARG A 50 4.36 -12.24 6.15
N GLN A 51 4.25 -13.26 7.00
CA GLN A 51 3.03 -13.52 7.76
C GLN A 51 2.76 -12.41 8.76
N GLU A 52 3.80 -11.96 9.46
CA GLU A 52 3.72 -10.85 10.42
C GLU A 52 3.27 -9.56 9.74
N SER A 53 3.92 -9.16 8.65
CA SER A 53 3.56 -7.97 7.89
C SER A 53 2.13 -7.99 7.38
N GLY A 54 1.68 -9.12 6.80
CA GLY A 54 0.27 -9.29 6.40
C GLY A 54 -0.72 -9.25 7.58
N ASN A 55 -0.35 -9.78 8.74
CA ASN A 55 -1.18 -9.73 9.94
C ASN A 55 -1.28 -8.31 10.51
N VAL A 56 -0.18 -7.55 10.48
CA VAL A 56 -0.16 -6.15 10.93
C VAL A 56 -1.03 -5.30 10.00
N LEU A 57 -0.89 -5.43 8.68
CA LEU A 57 -1.77 -4.72 7.75
C LEU A 57 -3.24 -5.09 7.98
N ARG A 58 -3.54 -6.39 8.10
CA ARG A 58 -4.89 -6.88 8.38
C ARG A 58 -5.48 -6.31 9.67
N GLY A 59 -4.72 -6.34 10.77
CA GLY A 59 -5.18 -5.83 12.06
C GLY A 59 -5.45 -4.33 12.05
N TRP A 60 -4.77 -3.60 11.17
CA TRP A 60 -4.91 -2.15 11.07
C TRP A 60 -6.02 -1.72 10.09
N VAL A 61 -6.01 -2.21 8.84
CA VAL A 61 -6.95 -1.73 7.80
C VAL A 61 -8.15 -2.65 7.58
N GLY A 62 -8.12 -3.89 8.05
CA GLY A 62 -9.19 -4.87 7.82
C GLY A 62 -10.54 -4.39 8.37
N GLY A 63 -11.57 -4.37 7.52
CA GLY A 63 -12.90 -3.87 7.86
C GLY A 63 -13.02 -2.35 7.95
N ASN A 64 -11.93 -1.61 7.77
CA ASN A 64 -11.92 -0.15 7.78
C ASN A 64 -12.10 0.43 6.37
N TYR A 65 -12.54 1.68 6.33
CA TYR A 65 -12.77 2.43 5.10
C TYR A 65 -11.49 3.16 4.67
N LEU A 66 -11.13 3.04 3.40
CA LEU A 66 -9.97 3.67 2.79
C LEU A 66 -10.36 4.58 1.62
N VAL A 67 -9.54 5.61 1.41
CA VAL A 67 -9.50 6.41 0.18
C VAL A 67 -8.19 6.09 -0.53
N CYS A 68 -8.27 5.49 -1.71
CA CYS A 68 -7.14 5.09 -2.53
C CYS A 68 -7.10 5.91 -3.82
N VAL A 69 -5.93 6.45 -4.17
CA VAL A 69 -5.71 7.18 -5.43
C VAL A 69 -4.80 6.34 -6.32
N SER A 70 -5.30 5.94 -7.49
CA SER A 70 -4.57 5.08 -8.41
C SER A 70 -3.30 5.78 -8.94
N LYS A 71 -2.23 5.01 -9.02
CA LYS A 71 -0.92 5.36 -9.59
C LYS A 71 -0.61 4.55 -10.85
N GLY A 72 -1.33 3.44 -11.06
CA GLY A 72 -1.17 2.60 -12.23
C GLY A 72 -1.73 1.21 -11.98
N ALA A 73 -1.22 0.22 -12.72
CA ALA A 73 -1.63 -1.17 -12.61
C ALA A 73 -0.42 -2.11 -12.62
N SER A 74 -0.48 -3.19 -11.84
CA SER A 74 0.55 -4.23 -11.81
C SER A 74 -0.10 -5.62 -11.71
N TRP A 75 0.07 -6.43 -12.76
CA TRP A 75 -0.37 -7.83 -12.81
C TRP A 75 -1.79 -8.06 -12.29
N GLY A 76 -2.75 -7.30 -12.84
CA GLY A 76 -4.18 -7.41 -12.47
C GLY A 76 -4.56 -6.70 -11.16
N ARG A 77 -3.65 -5.90 -10.57
CA ARG A 77 -3.90 -5.12 -9.36
C ARG A 77 -3.87 -3.63 -9.68
N VAL A 78 -4.65 -2.86 -8.92
CA VAL A 78 -4.49 -1.41 -8.80
C VAL A 78 -3.28 -1.11 -7.97
N VAL A 79 -2.34 -0.32 -8.50
CA VAL A 79 -1.27 0.27 -7.69
C VAL A 79 -1.79 1.62 -7.22
N ALA A 80 -1.84 1.87 -5.91
CA ALA A 80 -2.45 3.09 -5.36
C ALA A 80 -1.82 3.54 -4.05
N THR A 81 -1.83 4.85 -3.82
CA THR A 81 -1.61 5.43 -2.48
C THR A 81 -2.94 5.42 -1.73
N CYS A 82 -3.01 4.76 -0.58
CA CYS A 82 -4.23 4.62 0.21
C CYS A 82 -4.11 5.30 1.57
N ARG A 83 -5.20 5.93 2.03
CA ARG A 83 -5.28 6.60 3.32
C ARG A 83 -6.46 6.10 4.16
N MET A 84 -6.21 5.89 5.45
CA MET A 84 -7.23 5.62 6.48
C MET A 84 -7.34 6.82 7.41
N GLY A 85 -8.48 7.51 7.42
CA GLY A 85 -8.65 8.71 8.25
C GLY A 85 -7.58 9.79 8.00
N GLY A 86 -7.05 9.88 6.77
CA GLY A 86 -5.98 10.81 6.39
C GLY A 86 -4.55 10.28 6.58
N VAL A 87 -4.36 9.16 7.28
CA VAL A 87 -3.04 8.54 7.48
C VAL A 87 -2.68 7.67 6.28
N ASP A 88 -1.49 7.89 5.70
CA ASP A 88 -0.96 7.07 4.61
C ASP A 88 -0.63 5.65 5.07
N VAL A 89 -1.25 4.66 4.42
CA VAL A 89 -1.14 3.25 4.80
C VAL A 89 0.25 2.70 4.50
N GLY A 90 0.82 3.00 3.33
CA GLY A 90 2.14 2.52 2.96
C GLY A 90 3.22 3.09 3.89
N ALA A 91 3.19 4.41 4.11
CA ALA A 91 4.16 5.06 4.99
C ALA A 91 4.04 4.59 6.44
N TRP A 92 2.83 4.27 6.90
CA TRP A 92 2.65 3.68 8.23
C TRP A 92 3.26 2.29 8.31
N MET A 93 3.09 1.44 7.30
CA MET A 93 3.72 0.11 7.24
C MET A 93 5.25 0.20 7.30
N VAL A 94 5.86 1.14 6.57
CA VAL A 94 7.30 1.40 6.62
C VAL A 94 7.74 1.83 8.02
N ARG A 95 7.07 2.81 8.64
CA ARG A 95 7.41 3.28 9.99
C ARG A 95 7.28 2.20 11.09
N HIS A 96 6.49 1.15 10.85
CA HIS A 96 6.31 0.04 11.77
C HIS A 96 7.16 -1.19 11.40
N GLY A 97 8.13 -1.04 10.47
CA GLY A 97 9.07 -2.09 10.09
C GLY A 97 8.46 -3.24 9.30
N GLN A 98 7.29 -3.03 8.69
CA GLN A 98 6.54 -4.08 8.00
C GLN A 98 6.74 -4.05 6.47
N ALA A 99 7.34 -2.98 5.96
CA ALA A 99 7.69 -2.80 4.56
C ALA A 99 8.92 -1.89 4.45
N VAL A 100 9.54 -1.86 3.27
CA VAL A 100 10.58 -0.89 2.92
C VAL A 100 10.08 0.03 1.80
N PRO A 101 10.62 1.25 1.66
CA PRO A 101 10.33 2.09 0.50
C PRO A 101 10.73 1.39 -0.82
N ASP A 102 9.86 1.40 -1.83
CA ASP A 102 10.19 0.96 -3.20
C ASP A 102 10.54 2.19 -4.05
N CYS A 103 11.83 2.48 -4.14
CA CYS A 103 12.36 3.70 -4.74
C CYS A 103 12.34 3.71 -6.28
N ARG A 104 11.77 2.68 -6.92
CA ARG A 104 11.71 2.56 -8.39
C ARG A 104 10.53 3.31 -9.04
N PHE A 105 9.53 3.73 -8.26
CA PHE A 105 8.36 4.44 -8.76
C PHE A 105 8.37 5.91 -8.29
N ASP A 106 8.38 6.81 -9.27
CA ASP A 106 8.81 8.21 -9.19
C ASP A 106 7.91 9.14 -8.34
N GLY A 107 8.54 10.00 -7.51
CA GLY A 107 7.98 11.31 -7.16
C GLY A 107 7.46 11.54 -5.73
N TYR A 108 8.38 11.69 -4.77
CA TYR A 108 8.42 12.71 -3.69
C TYR A 108 7.64 12.56 -2.35
N LEU A 109 8.38 12.95 -1.29
CA LEU A 109 8.00 13.56 0.01
C LEU A 109 7.55 12.64 1.18
N TYR A 110 8.54 12.06 1.86
CA TYR A 110 8.43 11.80 3.30
C TYR A 110 8.49 13.15 4.03
N ASN A 111 7.39 13.56 4.67
CA ASN A 111 7.38 14.77 5.50
C ASN A 111 8.33 14.57 6.70
N ALA A 112 9.23 15.54 6.87
CA ALA A 112 10.42 15.55 7.70
C ALA A 112 10.23 15.55 9.24
N ASP A 113 9.16 14.92 9.75
CA ASP A 113 9.02 14.58 11.17
C ASP A 113 9.27 13.08 11.43
N ALA A 114 9.51 12.28 10.38
CA ALA A 114 9.82 10.87 10.48
C ALA A 114 11.17 10.58 9.82
N LEU A 115 12.23 10.69 10.63
CA LEU A 115 13.56 10.10 10.43
C LEU A 115 14.30 10.50 9.13
N ASN A 116 15.62 10.39 9.16
CA ASN A 116 16.49 10.77 8.04
C ASN A 116 16.39 9.72 6.90
N GLU A 117 15.27 9.69 6.19
CA GLU A 117 14.86 8.60 5.29
C GLU A 117 15.32 8.78 3.82
N GLU A 118 15.96 9.90 3.46
CA GLU A 118 16.62 10.05 2.13
C GLU A 118 17.75 9.01 1.91
N ASP A 119 18.35 8.50 2.99
CA ASP A 119 19.43 7.50 2.92
C ASP A 119 18.93 6.05 2.71
N GLN A 120 17.66 5.73 3.01
CA GLN A 120 17.17 4.34 2.89
C GLN A 120 16.97 3.89 1.44
N CYS A 121 16.71 4.83 0.53
CA CYS A 121 16.70 4.55 -0.91
C CYS A 121 18.11 4.44 -1.53
N LEU A 122 19.14 4.96 -0.85
CA LEU A 122 20.53 4.95 -1.32
C LEU A 122 21.33 3.75 -0.81
N GLU A 123 20.88 3.11 0.28
CA GLU A 123 21.57 1.98 0.95
C GLU A 123 20.88 0.61 0.72
N ALA A 124 19.83 0.55 -0.10
CA ALA A 124 19.21 -0.71 -0.50
C ALA A 124 20.09 -1.41 -1.57
N PRO A 125 20.43 -2.71 -1.41
CA PRO A 125 21.39 -3.42 -2.26
C PRO A 125 20.94 -3.67 -3.71
#